data_AF-A0A1I2WJ30-F1
#
_entry.id   AF-A0A1I2WJ30-F1
#
_cell.length_a   1.000
_cell.length_b   1.000
_cell.length_c   1.000
_cell.angle_alpha   90.00
_cell.angle_beta   90.00
_cell.angle_gamma   90.00
#
_symmetry.space_group_name_H-M   'P 1'
#
loop_
_entity.id
_entity.type
_entity.pdbx_description
1 polymer ?
#
loop_
_entity_poly.entity_id
_entity_poly.type
_entity_poly.pdbx_seq_one_letter_code
_entity_poly.pdbx_strand_id
1 'polypeptide(L)'
;MMKQQFPKLKPFTSPEGYFESLPDQILHKLESKPDYSWVKWAAAILVFLSVGTYFFYPSSPENELLALEEEVNLYIESNYWTAEDVLGMSENPEEILDDILEEEIPYADLLWDQETEITLDQ
;
A
#
# COMPACT_ATOMS: atom_id res chain seq x y z
N MET A 1 -11.53 -72.94 -21.00
CA MET A 1 -11.74 -71.72 -20.18
C MET A 1 -11.60 -72.09 -18.71
N MET A 2 -10.54 -71.67 -18.02
CA MET A 2 -10.37 -71.86 -16.57
C MET A 2 -11.02 -70.69 -15.83
N LYS A 3 -11.95 -70.98 -14.90
CA LYS A 3 -12.56 -69.98 -14.02
C LYS A 3 -11.61 -69.70 -12.86
N GLN A 4 -11.00 -68.52 -12.81
CA GLN A 4 -10.23 -68.09 -11.64
C GLN A 4 -11.19 -67.81 -10.47
N GLN A 5 -10.97 -68.49 -9.35
CA GLN A 5 -11.76 -68.32 -8.13
C GLN A 5 -11.05 -67.26 -7.26
N PHE A 6 -11.69 -66.10 -7.08
CA PHE A 6 -11.18 -65.09 -6.15
C PHE A 6 -11.26 -65.61 -4.70
N PRO A 7 -10.22 -65.40 -3.87
CA PRO A 7 -10.25 -65.82 -2.48
C PRO A 7 -11.38 -65.08 -1.76
N LYS A 8 -12.26 -65.84 -1.09
CA LYS A 8 -13.37 -65.27 -0.30
C LYS A 8 -12.77 -64.44 0.84
N LEU A 9 -12.90 -63.12 0.74
CA LEU A 9 -12.51 -62.20 1.79
C LEU A 9 -13.25 -62.58 3.07
N LYS A 10 -12.51 -62.80 4.16
CA LYS A 10 -13.12 -63.06 5.46
C LYS A 10 -14.01 -61.88 5.83
N PRO A 11 -15.22 -62.09 6.37
CA PRO A 11 -16.09 -61.01 6.79
C PRO A 11 -15.38 -60.21 7.88
N PHE A 12 -15.35 -58.88 7.74
CA PHE A 12 -14.89 -57.99 8.80
C PHE A 12 -15.92 -58.02 9.93
N THR A 13 -15.62 -58.76 10.99
CA THR A 13 -16.43 -58.77 12.22
C THR A 13 -15.81 -57.81 13.21
N SER A 14 -16.60 -56.87 13.74
CA SER A 14 -16.15 -56.01 14.82
C SER A 14 -15.87 -56.84 16.08
N PRO A 15 -14.78 -56.59 16.81
CA PRO A 15 -14.55 -57.18 18.12
C PRO A 15 -15.71 -56.86 19.09
N GLU A 16 -16.01 -57.81 19.98
CA GLU A 16 -17.01 -57.62 21.03
C GLU A 16 -16.61 -56.46 21.95
N GLY A 17 -17.53 -55.54 22.25
CA GLY A 17 -17.27 -54.37 23.09
C GLY A 17 -16.46 -53.23 22.45
N TYR A 18 -16.12 -53.33 21.15
CA TYR A 18 -15.38 -52.27 20.44
C TYR A 18 -16.13 -50.93 20.45
N PHE A 19 -17.44 -50.96 20.19
CA PHE A 19 -18.28 -49.75 20.17
C PHE A 19 -18.70 -49.28 21.56
N GLU A 20 -18.67 -50.16 22.57
CA GLU A 20 -19.02 -49.82 23.96
C GLU A 20 -17.91 -48.98 24.62
N SER A 21 -16.64 -49.28 24.33
CA SER A 21 -15.50 -48.56 24.90
C SER A 21 -15.03 -47.36 24.06
N LEU A 22 -15.59 -47.19 22.86
CA LEU A 22 -15.21 -46.15 21.90
C LEU A 22 -15.53 -44.73 22.39
N PRO A 23 -16.72 -44.46 22.98
CA PRO A 23 -17.05 -43.14 23.51
C PRO A 23 -16.05 -42.66 24.56
N ASP A 24 -15.72 -43.53 25.52
CA ASP A 24 -14.80 -43.21 26.61
C ASP A 24 -13.38 -42.97 26.08
N GLN A 25 -12.93 -43.75 25.10
CA GLN A 25 -11.62 -43.57 24.45
C GLN A 25 -11.53 -42.25 23.68
N ILE A 26 -12.62 -41.81 23.03
CA ILE A 26 -12.67 -40.52 22.34
C ILE A 26 -12.62 -39.38 23.36
N LEU A 27 -13.42 -39.45 24.44
CA LEU A 27 -13.46 -38.44 25.48
C LEU A 27 -12.09 -38.28 26.17
N HIS A 28 -11.44 -39.37 26.52
CA HIS A 28 -10.10 -39.35 27.13
C HIS A 28 -9.03 -38.78 26.18
N LYS A 29 -9.17 -38.98 24.87
CA LYS A 29 -8.27 -38.36 23.88
C LYS A 29 -8.51 -36.85 23.72
N LEU A 30 -9.74 -36.39 23.95
CA LEU A 30 -10.07 -34.96 23.95
C LEU A 30 -9.60 -34.25 25.22
N GLU A 31 -9.47 -34.96 26.34
CA GLU A 31 -9.08 -34.41 27.64
C GLU A 31 -7.58 -34.09 27.77
N SER A 32 -6.91 -33.75 26.65
CA SER A 32 -5.52 -33.33 26.69
C SER A 32 -5.42 -32.04 27.52
N LYS A 33 -4.77 -32.12 28.68
CA LYS A 33 -4.57 -30.97 29.55
C LYS A 33 -3.71 -29.94 28.80
N PRO A 34 -4.19 -28.70 28.60
CA PRO A 34 -3.38 -27.69 27.93
C PRO A 34 -2.11 -27.40 28.75
N ASP A 35 -0.95 -27.57 28.11
CA ASP A 35 0.33 -27.21 28.71
C ASP A 35 0.58 -25.71 28.55
N TYR A 36 0.44 -24.98 29.65
CA TYR A 36 0.66 -23.54 29.73
C TYR A 36 2.12 -23.18 30.03
N SER A 37 3.09 -24.07 29.78
CA SER A 37 4.51 -23.79 30.02
C SER A 37 5.04 -22.57 29.25
N TRP A 38 4.42 -22.23 28.12
CA TRP A 38 4.73 -21.01 27.35
C TRP A 38 4.36 -19.71 28.10
N VAL A 39 3.34 -19.76 28.97
CA VAL A 39 2.85 -18.60 29.72
C VAL A 39 3.88 -18.13 30.76
N LYS A 40 4.81 -19.00 31.16
CA LYS A 40 5.97 -18.63 32.00
C LYS A 40 6.83 -17.54 31.38
N TRP A 41 6.85 -17.48 30.05
CA TRP A 41 7.59 -16.48 29.28
C TRP A 41 6.69 -15.34 28.79
N ALA A 42 5.39 -15.38 29.08
CA ALA A 42 4.44 -14.36 28.61
C ALA A 42 4.84 -12.95 29.07
N ALA A 43 5.32 -12.80 30.31
CA ALA A 43 5.82 -11.52 30.80
C ALA A 43 7.04 -11.02 30.00
N ALA A 44 7.99 -11.90 29.68
CA ALA A 44 9.16 -11.54 28.86
C ALA A 44 8.76 -11.20 27.42
N ILE A 45 7.81 -11.93 26.84
CA ILE A 45 7.27 -11.65 25.50
C ILE A 45 6.55 -10.29 25.48
N LEU A 46 5.76 -9.96 26.50
CA LEU A 46 5.11 -8.66 26.59
C LEU A 46 6.11 -7.51 26.71
N VAL A 47 7.20 -7.70 27.47
CA VAL A 47 8.28 -6.70 27.56
C VAL A 47 9.00 -6.56 26.22
N PHE A 48 9.41 -7.65 25.58
CA PHE A 48 10.06 -7.61 24.27
C PHE A 48 9.17 -7.08 23.16
N LEU A 49 7.88 -7.41 23.17
CA LEU A 49 6.91 -6.81 22.24
C LEU A 49 6.75 -5.32 22.53
N SER A 50 6.63 -4.89 23.78
CA SER A 50 6.51 -3.46 24.08
C SER A 50 7.73 -2.65 23.62
N VAL A 51 8.93 -3.16 23.86
CA VAL A 51 10.20 -2.49 23.49
C VAL A 51 10.46 -2.61 21.99
N GLY A 52 10.27 -3.79 21.42
CA GLY A 52 10.44 -4.05 19.99
C GLY A 52 9.45 -3.26 19.15
N THR A 53 8.17 -3.21 19.57
CA THR A 53 7.15 -2.38 18.92
C THR A 53 7.47 -0.90 19.09
N TYR A 54 8.00 -0.43 20.22
CA TYR A 54 8.42 0.98 20.36
C TYR A 54 9.58 1.36 19.42
N PHE A 55 10.59 0.51 19.28
CA PHE A 55 11.74 0.77 18.40
C PHE A 55 11.44 0.58 16.91
N PHE A 56 10.51 -0.32 16.58
CA PHE A 56 10.18 -0.68 15.19
C PHE A 56 8.87 -0.03 14.71
N TYR A 57 8.15 0.72 15.55
CA TYR A 57 7.00 1.49 15.09
C TYR A 57 7.51 2.55 14.11
N PRO A 58 7.11 2.52 12.83
CA PRO A 58 7.36 3.66 11.95
C PRO A 58 6.56 4.82 12.53
N SER A 59 7.25 5.75 13.18
CA SER A 59 6.62 6.88 13.84
C SER A 59 6.14 7.90 12.80
N SER A 60 4.82 8.02 12.73
CA SER A 60 4.05 9.26 12.51
C SER A 60 3.76 9.72 11.07
N PRO A 61 2.55 10.28 10.83
CA PRO A 61 2.16 11.01 9.61
C PRO A 61 2.96 12.30 9.34
N GLU A 62 3.85 12.73 10.25
CA GLU A 62 4.82 13.80 9.93
C GLU A 62 5.73 13.41 8.75
N ASN A 63 6.08 12.12 8.63
CA ASN A 63 6.85 11.65 7.47
C ASN A 63 6.05 11.73 6.18
N GLU A 64 4.72 11.68 6.23
CA GLU A 64 3.85 11.81 5.06
C GLU A 64 3.83 13.26 4.58
N LEU A 65 3.70 14.24 5.49
CA LEU A 65 3.79 15.66 5.14
C LEU A 65 5.19 16.04 4.65
N LEU A 66 6.25 15.54 5.30
CA LEU A 66 7.64 15.79 4.87
C LEU A 66 7.95 15.12 3.52
N ALA A 67 7.43 13.91 3.27
CA ALA A 67 7.58 13.23 1.99
C ALA A 67 6.77 13.91 0.87
N LEU A 68 5.56 14.38 1.18
CA LEU A 68 4.74 15.17 0.24
C LEU A 68 5.38 16.51 -0.06
N GLU A 69 5.98 17.18 0.92
CA GLU A 69 6.70 18.45 0.73
C GLU A 69 7.96 18.25 -0.12
N GLU A 70 8.70 17.17 0.10
CA GLU A 70 9.85 16.79 -0.74
C GLU A 70 9.42 16.48 -2.18
N GLU A 71 8.33 15.72 -2.36
CA GLU A 71 7.76 15.41 -3.68
C GLU A 71 7.27 16.68 -4.41
N VAL A 72 6.56 17.57 -3.72
CA VAL A 72 6.08 18.85 -4.27
C VAL A 72 7.26 19.74 -4.70
N ASN A 73 8.32 19.84 -3.89
CA ASN A 73 9.52 20.59 -4.27
C ASN A 73 10.21 20.00 -5.50
N LEU A 74 10.25 18.67 -5.61
CA LEU A 74 10.80 17.97 -6.78
C LEU A 74 9.99 18.27 -8.05
N TYR A 75 8.66 18.34 -7.95
CA TYR A 75 7.79 18.73 -9.05
C TYR A 75 7.99 20.18 -9.49
N ILE A 76 8.18 21.11 -8.54
CA ILE A 76 8.50 22.51 -8.83
C ILE A 76 9.89 22.61 -9.51
N GLU A 77 10.90 21.94 -8.96
CA GLU A 77 12.28 21.96 -9.50
C GLU A 77 12.37 21.30 -10.88
N SER A 78 11.56 20.26 -11.14
CA SER A 78 11.54 19.60 -12.45
C SER A 78 10.97 20.46 -13.58
N ASN A 79 10.52 21.69 -13.27
CA ASN A 79 9.96 22.65 -14.21
C ASN A 79 8.87 22.02 -15.10
N TYR A 80 8.09 21.09 -14.51
CA TYR A 80 7.12 20.27 -15.22
C TYR A 80 5.97 21.09 -15.79
N TRP A 81 5.69 22.23 -15.16
CA TRP A 81 4.70 23.19 -15.64
C TRP A 81 5.40 24.18 -16.56
N THR A 82 5.18 24.03 -17.86
CA THR A 82 5.59 25.06 -18.83
C THR A 82 4.69 26.29 -18.67
N ALA A 83 5.18 27.47 -19.07
CA ALA A 83 4.38 28.70 -19.05
C ALA A 83 3.06 28.48 -19.82
N GLU A 84 3.13 27.77 -20.93
CA GLU A 84 2.00 27.38 -21.76
C GLU A 84 0.98 26.49 -21.04
N ASP A 85 1.43 25.56 -20.20
CA ASP A 85 0.54 24.69 -19.42
C ASP A 85 -0.20 25.49 -18.32
N VAL A 86 0.51 26.41 -17.65
CA VAL A 86 -0.07 27.29 -16.62
C VAL A 86 -1.14 28.19 -17.24
N LEU A 87 -0.85 28.77 -18.41
CA LEU A 87 -1.78 29.59 -19.17
C LEU A 87 -3.04 28.81 -19.54
N GLY A 88 -2.89 27.58 -20.02
CA GLY A 88 -4.01 26.72 -20.42
C GLY A 88 -4.96 26.30 -19.29
N MET A 89 -4.53 26.36 -18.03
CA MET A 89 -5.35 26.02 -16.86
C MET A 89 -5.94 27.23 -16.12
N SER A 90 -5.44 28.42 -16.40
CA SER A 90 -5.85 29.64 -15.71
C SER A 90 -7.22 30.16 -16.19
N GLU A 91 -7.99 30.72 -15.27
CA GLU A 91 -9.29 31.35 -15.60
C GLU A 91 -9.12 32.64 -16.42
N ASN A 92 -7.96 33.29 -16.32
CA ASN A 92 -7.61 34.52 -17.03
C ASN A 92 -6.16 34.46 -17.55
N PRO A 93 -5.91 33.82 -18.71
CA PRO A 93 -4.56 33.60 -19.22
C PRO A 93 -3.87 34.88 -19.71
N GLU A 94 -4.63 35.91 -20.07
CA GLU A 94 -4.07 37.14 -20.66
C GLU A 94 -3.27 37.94 -19.63
N GLU A 95 -3.77 38.04 -18.40
CA GLU A 95 -3.08 38.70 -17.28
C GLU A 95 -1.77 37.98 -16.90
N ILE A 96 -1.78 36.65 -16.88
CA ILE A 96 -0.59 35.84 -16.56
C ILE A 96 0.42 35.89 -17.72
N LEU A 97 -0.06 35.94 -18.97
CA LEU A 97 0.80 36.05 -20.14
C LEU A 97 1.59 37.36 -20.13
N ASP A 98 0.92 38.46 -19.78
CA ASP A 98 1.54 39.80 -19.69
C ASP A 98 2.65 39.81 -18.63
N ASP A 99 2.39 39.26 -17.44
CA ASP A 99 3.38 39.15 -16.35
C ASP A 99 4.61 38.32 -16.76
N ILE A 100 4.40 37.18 -17.44
CA ILE A 100 5.50 36.32 -17.93
C ILE A 100 6.32 37.02 -19.02
N LEU A 101 5.63 37.72 -19.93
CA LEU A 101 6.27 38.41 -21.04
C LEU A 101 7.13 39.59 -20.56
N GLU A 102 6.68 40.32 -19.52
CA GLU A 102 7.44 41.41 -18.91
C GLU A 102 8.72 40.90 -18.20
N GLU A 103 8.64 39.75 -17.53
CA GLU A 103 9.79 39.14 -16.85
C GLU A 103 10.86 38.65 -17.84
N GLU A 104 10.46 38.02 -18.95
CA GLU A 104 11.38 37.46 -19.94
C GLU A 104 11.85 38.50 -20.98
N ILE A 105 10.98 39.46 -21.32
CA ILE A 105 11.24 40.50 -22.32
C ILE A 105 10.89 41.86 -21.68
N PRO A 106 11.84 42.53 -21.00
CA PRO A 106 11.59 43.74 -20.21
C PRO A 106 11.17 44.99 -21.03
N TYR A 107 11.05 44.83 -22.36
CA TYR A 107 10.59 45.86 -23.30
C TYR A 107 9.51 45.33 -24.23
N ALA A 108 8.79 44.27 -23.83
CA ALA A 108 7.75 43.66 -24.65
C ALA A 108 6.76 44.71 -25.15
N ASP A 109 6.21 45.54 -24.27
CA ASP A 109 5.26 46.61 -24.60
C ASP A 109 5.78 47.55 -25.70
N LEU A 110 7.07 47.88 -25.68
CA LEU A 110 7.70 48.74 -26.70
C LEU A 110 7.86 48.04 -28.06
N LEU A 111 7.92 46.70 -28.09
CA LEU A 111 8.01 45.90 -29.30
C LEU A 111 6.66 45.82 -30.03
N TRP A 112 5.56 45.67 -29.29
CA TRP A 112 4.19 45.65 -29.83
C TRP A 112 3.74 47.02 -30.35
N ASP A 113 4.14 48.10 -29.67
CA ASP A 113 3.90 49.48 -30.11
C ASP A 113 4.62 49.79 -31.43
N GLN A 114 5.80 49.19 -31.68
CA GLN A 114 6.57 49.43 -32.91
C GLN A 114 6.01 48.67 -34.13
N GLU A 115 5.45 47.46 -33.95
CA GLU A 115 4.91 46.67 -35.06
C GLU A 115 3.56 47.22 -35.58
N THR A 116 2.73 47.75 -34.67
CA THR A 116 1.44 48.37 -35.05
C THR A 116 1.61 49.66 -35.85
N GLU A 117 2.74 50.37 -35.71
CA GLU A 117 3.07 51.57 -36.49
C GLU A 117 3.56 51.24 -37.91
N ILE A 118 4.16 50.06 -38.14
CA ILE A 118 4.74 49.68 -39.45
C ILE A 118 3.68 49.11 -40.42
N THR A 119 2.56 48.57 -39.93
CA THR A 119 1.46 48.04 -40.77
C THR A 119 0.39 49.06 -41.20
N LEU A 120 0.52 50.34 -40.82
CA LEU A 120 -0.44 51.40 -41.15
C LEU A 120 0.00 52.31 -42.32
N ASP A 121 0.96 51.86 -43.14
CA ASP A 121 1.30 52.48 -44.42
C ASP A 121 1.62 51.43 -45.51
N GLN A 122 0.61 50.65 -45.93
CA GLN A 122 0.45 50.07 -47.28
C GLN A 122 -1.03 49.82 -47.60
#